data_AF-A0A965PGA9-F1
#
_entry.id   AF-A0A965PGA9-F1
#
_cell.length_a   1.000
_cell.length_b   1.000
_cell.length_c   1.000
_cell.angle_alpha   90.00
_cell.angle_beta   90.00
_cell.angle_gamma   90.00
#
_symmetry.space_group_name_H-M   'P 1'
#
loop_
_entity.id
_entity.type
_entity.pdbx_description
1 polymer ?
#
loop_
_entity_poly.entity_id
_entity_poly.type
_entity_poly.pdbx_seq_one_letter_code
_entity_poly.pdbx_strand_id
1 'polypeptide(L)'
;MTAVEFIEASGVPESTWPTFREWYGWHSDRGLVGVAKDGDEVAGVAIARCVKGLEAPDPYEHDEAGENVFVDLTVTSIGGITTDLSRKALKCLLSILWDRFGPRRRITFKRNGRNGFYKEYDYYKFMRKALN
;
A
#
# COMPACT_ATOMS: atom_id res chain seq x y z
N MET A 1 3.80 12.04 14.26
CA MET A 1 4.50 10.78 13.89
C MET A 1 4.76 10.77 12.40
N THR A 2 5.89 10.26 11.92
CA THR A 2 6.16 10.07 10.48
C THR A 2 5.49 8.79 9.95
N ALA A 3 5.35 8.66 8.63
CA ALA A 3 4.74 7.48 8.03
C ALA A 3 5.54 6.19 8.28
N VAL A 4 6.87 6.25 8.27
CA VAL A 4 7.72 5.07 8.58
C VAL A 4 7.59 4.65 10.04
N GLU A 5 7.55 5.61 10.98
CA GLU A 5 7.33 5.34 12.40
C GLU A 5 5.94 4.75 12.65
N PHE A 6 4.92 5.19 11.91
CA PHE A 6 3.58 4.63 11.98
C PHE A 6 3.55 3.15 11.55
N ILE A 7 4.27 2.80 10.48
CA ILE A 7 4.39 1.40 10.04
C ILE A 7 5.14 0.57 11.10
N GLU A 8 6.24 1.07 11.64
CA GLU A 8 7.00 0.38 12.69
C GLU A 8 6.14 0.12 13.94
N ALA A 9 5.42 1.15 14.40
CA ALA A 9 4.51 1.06 15.54
C ALA A 9 3.36 0.06 15.31
N SER A 10 2.93 -0.13 14.06
CA SER A 10 1.84 -1.05 13.74
C SER A 10 2.16 -2.53 13.96
N GLY A 11 3.45 -2.88 14.00
CA GLY A 11 3.91 -4.26 14.22
C GLY A 11 3.74 -5.20 13.01
N VAL A 12 3.61 -4.65 11.79
CA VAL A 12 3.60 -5.49 10.58
C VAL A 12 4.91 -6.26 10.40
N PRO A 13 4.90 -7.50 9.89
CA PRO A 13 6.12 -8.28 9.76
C PRO A 13 7.23 -7.60 8.95
N GLU A 14 6.85 -6.82 7.93
CA GLU A 14 7.74 -6.03 7.08
C GLU A 14 8.63 -5.07 7.89
N SER A 15 8.10 -4.48 8.98
CA SER A 15 8.84 -3.49 9.78
C SER A 15 9.98 -4.11 10.59
N THR A 16 10.00 -5.44 10.71
CA THR A 16 11.06 -6.19 11.42
C THR A 16 12.25 -6.53 10.52
N TRP A 17 12.18 -6.25 9.22
CA TRP A 17 13.27 -6.55 8.29
C TRP A 17 14.48 -5.64 8.57
N PRO A 18 15.71 -6.17 8.56
CA PRO A 18 16.92 -5.35 8.71
C PRO A 18 17.03 -4.21 7.68
N THR A 19 16.47 -4.43 6.49
CA THR A 19 16.46 -3.50 5.35
C THR A 19 15.16 -2.71 5.23
N PHE A 20 14.26 -2.75 6.22
CA PHE A 20 12.93 -2.13 6.12
C PHE A 20 12.99 -0.64 5.77
N ARG A 21 13.85 0.14 6.44
CA ARG A 21 13.98 1.58 6.20
C ARG A 21 14.57 1.92 4.83
N GLU A 22 15.50 1.10 4.34
CA GLU A 22 16.06 1.22 2.98
C GLU A 22 14.98 0.92 1.94
N TRP A 23 14.24 -0.17 2.14
CA TRP A 23 13.10 -0.54 1.30
C TRP A 23 12.04 0.57 1.27
N TYR A 24 11.68 1.11 2.43
CA TYR A 24 10.75 2.24 2.54
C TYR A 24 11.29 3.48 1.82
N GLY A 25 12.56 3.83 2.02
CA GLY A 25 13.21 4.99 1.38
C GLY A 25 13.13 4.91 -0.14
N TRP A 26 13.46 3.75 -0.71
CA TRP A 26 13.37 3.55 -2.16
C TRP A 26 11.97 3.83 -2.74
N HIS A 27 10.91 3.44 -2.02
CA HIS A 27 9.51 3.70 -2.41
C HIS A 27 9.14 5.17 -2.21
N SER A 28 9.53 5.75 -1.09
CA SER A 28 9.26 7.15 -0.75
C SER A 28 9.86 8.10 -1.78
N ASP A 29 11.12 7.90 -2.15
CA ASP A 29 11.85 8.74 -3.11
C ASP A 29 11.22 8.75 -4.52
N ARG A 30 10.37 7.77 -4.82
CA ARG A 30 9.65 7.61 -6.10
C ARG A 30 8.18 8.02 -6.02
N GLY A 31 7.72 8.52 -4.87
CA GLY A 31 6.32 8.87 -4.66
C GLY A 31 5.38 7.66 -4.69
N LEU A 32 5.85 6.50 -4.21
CA LEU A 32 5.11 5.23 -4.16
C LEU A 32 4.48 4.96 -2.79
N VAL A 33 4.56 5.96 -1.89
CA VAL A 33 4.01 5.91 -0.53
C VAL A 33 2.85 6.89 -0.44
N GLY A 34 1.64 6.36 -0.25
CA GLY A 34 0.46 7.14 0.09
C GLY A 34 0.30 7.27 1.60
N VAL A 35 0.01 8.48 2.09
CA VAL A 35 -0.19 8.76 3.51
C VAL A 35 -1.55 9.40 3.71
N ALA A 36 -2.43 8.73 4.44
CA ALA A 36 -3.69 9.29 4.90
C ALA A 36 -3.47 9.96 6.26
N LYS A 37 -3.96 11.18 6.41
CA LYS A 37 -3.87 11.96 7.65
C LYS A 37 -5.25 12.26 8.21
N ASP A 38 -5.33 12.38 9.53
CA ASP A 38 -6.46 12.94 10.26
C ASP A 38 -5.97 14.19 11.00
N GLY A 39 -6.20 15.36 10.39
CA GLY A 39 -5.49 16.59 10.77
C GLY A 39 -3.99 16.46 10.53
N ASP A 40 -3.20 16.62 11.60
CA ASP A 40 -1.74 16.53 11.55
C ASP A 40 -1.21 15.11 11.79
N GLU A 41 -2.06 14.18 12.22
CA GLU A 41 -1.65 12.82 12.58
C GLU A 41 -1.77 11.85 11.41
N VAL A 42 -0.84 10.89 11.34
CA VAL A 42 -0.90 9.80 10.36
C VAL A 42 -1.97 8.80 10.78
N ALA A 43 -2.97 8.60 9.92
CA ALA A 43 -4.07 7.65 10.12
C ALA A 43 -3.90 6.37 9.30
N GLY A 44 -3.10 6.41 8.24
CA GLY A 44 -2.77 5.22 7.46
C GLY A 44 -1.68 5.45 6.42
N VAL A 45 -1.03 4.37 6.02
CA VAL A 45 0.02 4.37 5.02
C VAL A 45 -0.22 3.21 4.05
N ALA A 46 -0.07 3.46 2.75
CA ALA A 46 -0.03 2.44 1.71
C ALA A 46 1.25 2.57 0.91
N ILE A 47 1.85 1.43 0.56
CA ILE A 47 3.00 1.35 -0.33
C ILE A 47 2.57 0.51 -1.52
N ALA A 48 2.61 1.10 -2.70
CA ALA A 48 2.16 0.44 -3.91
C ALA A 48 2.92 0.92 -5.14
N ARG A 49 2.98 0.06 -6.15
CA ARG A 49 3.78 0.27 -7.36
C ARG A 49 3.01 -0.20 -8.58
N CYS A 50 3.29 0.40 -9.72
CA CYS A 50 2.89 -0.20 -11.00
C CYS A 50 3.98 -1.18 -11.45
N VAL A 51 3.57 -2.38 -11.88
CA VAL A 51 4.45 -3.46 -12.36
C VAL A 51 3.88 -4.13 -13.60
N LYS A 52 4.73 -4.79 -14.37
CA LYS A 52 4.33 -5.57 -15.54
C LYS A 52 4.02 -7.01 -15.16
N GLY A 53 3.01 -7.60 -15.80
CA GLY A 53 2.69 -9.02 -15.62
C GLY A 53 2.05 -9.37 -14.27
N LEU A 54 2.05 -10.68 -13.96
CA LEU A 54 1.31 -11.29 -12.84
C LEU A 54 2.22 -12.01 -11.83
N GLU A 55 3.52 -12.06 -12.09
CA GLU A 55 4.48 -12.71 -11.21
C GLU A 55 4.82 -11.82 -10.02
N ALA A 56 5.38 -12.41 -8.96
CA ALA A 56 5.92 -11.67 -7.83
C ALA A 56 6.97 -10.67 -8.33
N PRO A 57 6.70 -9.36 -8.37
CA PRO A 57 7.67 -8.41 -8.89
C PRO A 57 8.85 -8.31 -7.93
N ASP A 58 10.03 -7.97 -8.45
CA ASP A 58 11.18 -7.66 -7.60
C ASP A 58 10.78 -6.53 -6.63
N PRO A 59 11.17 -6.57 -5.33
CA PRO A 59 10.83 -5.54 -4.35
C PRO A 59 11.23 -4.11 -4.74
N TYR A 60 12.15 -3.95 -5.70
CA TYR A 60 12.66 -2.68 -6.22
C TYR A 60 12.31 -2.44 -7.71
N GLU A 61 11.21 -3.04 -8.18
CA GLU A 61 10.69 -2.84 -9.53
C GLU A 61 9.56 -1.81 -9.57
N HIS A 62 9.63 -0.83 -10.47
CA HIS A 62 8.48 0.03 -10.73
C HIS A 62 8.49 0.44 -12.20
N ASP A 63 7.34 0.26 -12.86
CA ASP A 63 7.12 0.67 -14.23
C ASP A 63 5.78 1.43 -14.29
N GLU A 64 5.83 2.72 -14.62
CA GLU A 64 4.64 3.58 -14.75
C GLU A 64 3.63 3.06 -15.79
N ALA A 65 4.12 2.38 -16.84
CA ALA A 65 3.30 1.73 -17.86
C ALA A 65 2.81 0.34 -17.44
N GLY A 66 3.20 -0.12 -16.24
CA GLY A 66 2.73 -1.36 -15.65
C GLY A 66 1.20 -1.39 -15.53
N GLU A 67 0.59 -2.49 -15.96
CA GLU A 67 -0.86 -2.67 -16.00
C GLU A 67 -1.47 -3.14 -14.68
N ASN A 68 -0.62 -3.49 -13.71
CA ASN A 68 -1.01 -3.96 -12.39
C ASN A 68 -0.52 -3.00 -11.30
N VAL A 69 -1.44 -2.54 -10.43
CA VAL A 69 -1.07 -1.87 -9.18
C VAL A 69 -0.80 -2.94 -8.13
N PHE A 70 0.46 -3.15 -7.82
CA PHE A 70 0.90 -4.05 -6.77
C PHE A 70 0.98 -3.29 -5.45
N VAL A 71 0.14 -3.66 -4.48
CA VAL A 71 0.11 -3.10 -3.13
C VAL A 71 0.97 -3.98 -2.23
N ASP A 72 2.17 -3.50 -1.93
CA ASP A 72 3.14 -4.19 -1.08
C ASP A 72 2.71 -4.16 0.38
N LEU A 73 2.19 -3.03 0.85
CA LEU A 73 1.82 -2.85 2.24
C LEU A 73 0.64 -1.88 2.38
N THR A 74 -0.27 -2.18 3.30
CA THR A 74 -1.29 -1.22 3.75
C THR A 74 -1.45 -1.34 5.26
N VAL A 75 -1.30 -0.21 5.95
CA VAL A 75 -1.45 -0.10 7.39
C VAL A 75 -2.43 1.04 7.67
N THR A 76 -3.53 0.74 8.35
CA THR A 76 -4.54 1.75 8.74
C THR A 76 -4.88 1.73 10.21
N SER A 77 -4.19 0.90 10.99
CA SER A 77 -4.29 0.91 12.44
C SER A 77 -3.02 0.37 13.09
N ILE A 78 -2.77 0.83 14.31
CA ILE A 78 -1.75 0.29 15.20
C ILE A 78 -2.36 -0.88 15.98
N GLY A 79 -1.71 -2.04 15.99
CA GLY A 79 -2.19 -3.22 16.71
C GLY A 79 -3.30 -4.02 16.00
N GLY A 80 -3.58 -3.74 14.72
CA GLY A 80 -4.46 -4.56 13.87
C GLY A 80 -5.96 -4.46 14.15
N ILE A 81 -6.38 -3.58 15.06
CA ILE A 81 -7.80 -3.37 15.38
C ILE A 81 -8.42 -2.46 14.31
N THR A 82 -9.52 -2.90 13.70
CA THR A 82 -10.25 -2.08 12.72
C THR A 82 -11.19 -1.12 13.42
N THR A 83 -11.06 0.18 13.14
CA THR A 83 -11.88 1.28 13.70
C THR A 83 -12.58 2.05 12.58
N ASP A 84 -13.46 3.00 12.93
CA ASP A 84 -14.03 3.92 11.92
C ASP A 84 -12.95 4.76 11.24
N LEU A 85 -11.95 5.19 12.01
CA LEU A 85 -10.80 5.92 11.47
C LEU A 85 -10.00 5.04 10.49
N SER A 86 -9.74 3.77 10.82
CA SER A 86 -8.97 2.88 9.94
C SER A 86 -9.70 2.60 8.62
N ARG A 87 -11.04 2.52 8.65
CA ARG A 87 -11.87 2.41 7.43
C ARG A 87 -11.82 3.67 6.57
N LYS A 88 -11.91 4.86 7.18
CA LYS A 88 -11.78 6.14 6.48
C LYS A 88 -10.39 6.30 5.88
N ALA A 89 -9.34 5.97 6.64
CA ALA A 89 -7.96 5.98 6.17
C ALA A 89 -7.77 5.05 4.96
N LEU A 90 -8.34 3.84 4.99
CA LEU A 90 -8.28 2.92 3.85
C LEU A 90 -8.92 3.52 2.59
N LYS A 91 -10.11 4.11 2.70
CA LYS A 91 -10.77 4.78 1.56
C LYS A 91 -9.92 5.92 1.02
N CYS A 92 -9.33 6.73 1.90
CA CYS A 92 -8.43 7.81 1.53
C CYS A 92 -7.19 7.29 0.78
N LEU A 93 -6.54 6.24 1.29
CA LEU A 93 -5.38 5.61 0.63
C LEU A 93 -5.74 5.06 -0.75
N LEU A 94 -6.91 4.44 -0.91
CA LEU A 94 -7.38 3.99 -2.22
C LEU A 94 -7.58 5.15 -3.19
N SER A 95 -8.13 6.29 -2.72
CA SER A 95 -8.23 7.51 -3.54
C SER A 95 -6.84 8.02 -3.94
N ILE A 96 -5.88 8.06 -3.03
CA ILE A 96 -4.49 8.47 -3.33
C ILE A 96 -3.88 7.56 -4.40
N LEU A 97 -4.09 6.24 -4.29
CA LEU A 97 -3.62 5.29 -5.30
C LEU A 97 -4.28 5.52 -6.66
N TRP A 98 -5.59 5.82 -6.68
CA TRP A 98 -6.30 6.18 -7.90
C TRP A 98 -5.73 7.43 -8.55
N ASP A 99 -5.49 8.48 -7.77
CA ASP A 99 -4.98 9.75 -8.28
C ASP A 99 -3.53 9.62 -8.77
N ARG A 100 -2.71 8.81 -8.09
CA ARG A 100 -1.28 8.62 -8.43
C ARG A 100 -1.07 7.74 -9.65
N PHE A 101 -1.79 6.63 -9.75
CA PHE A 101 -1.57 5.66 -10.82
C PHE A 101 -2.60 5.81 -11.92
N GLY A 102 -3.79 6.31 -11.64
CA GLY A 102 -4.91 6.29 -12.57
C GLY A 102 -5.43 4.86 -12.78
N PRO A 103 -6.34 4.68 -13.74
CA PRO A 103 -6.92 3.38 -14.00
C PRO A 103 -5.88 2.37 -14.48
N ARG A 104 -5.98 1.16 -13.95
CA ARG A 104 -5.15 0.02 -14.33
C ARG A 104 -6.01 -1.20 -14.64
N ARG A 105 -5.39 -2.25 -15.16
CA ARG A 105 -6.10 -3.51 -15.46
C ARG A 105 -6.43 -4.23 -14.16
N ARG A 106 -5.47 -4.28 -13.23
CA ARG A 106 -5.56 -5.07 -12.00
C ARG A 106 -4.99 -4.34 -10.79
N ILE A 107 -5.44 -4.76 -9.61
CA ILE A 107 -4.82 -4.44 -8.33
C ILE A 107 -4.51 -5.75 -7.61
N THR A 108 -3.27 -5.91 -7.16
CA THR A 108 -2.79 -7.10 -6.46
C THR A 108 -2.33 -6.72 -5.07
N PHE A 109 -2.83 -7.42 -4.05
CA PHE A 109 -2.40 -7.24 -2.67
C PHE A 109 -1.50 -8.39 -2.26
N LYS A 110 -0.33 -8.06 -1.71
CA LYS A 110 0.47 -9.03 -0.99
C LYS A 110 -0.22 -9.36 0.34
N ARG A 111 -0.60 -10.63 0.56
CA ARG A 111 -1.22 -11.10 1.81
C ARG A 111 -0.37 -12.16 2.48
N ASN A 112 -0.07 -11.92 3.76
CA ASN A 112 0.75 -12.73 4.68
C ASN A 112 2.22 -12.91 4.25
N GLY A 113 3.15 -12.79 5.20
CA GLY A 113 4.60 -12.83 4.97
C GLY A 113 5.16 -14.17 4.48
N ARG A 114 6.48 -14.18 4.19
CA ARG A 114 7.43 -15.24 3.73
C ARG A 114 7.00 -16.27 2.66
N ASN A 115 5.76 -16.76 2.65
CA ASN A 115 5.16 -17.64 1.64
C ASN A 115 3.95 -16.97 0.94
N GLY A 116 3.95 -15.63 0.88
CA GLY A 116 2.76 -14.82 0.66
C GLY A 116 1.95 -15.19 -0.57
N PHE A 117 0.63 -15.28 -0.37
CA PHE A 117 -0.31 -15.45 -1.46
C PHE A 117 -0.72 -14.07 -1.97
N TYR A 118 -0.68 -13.89 -3.27
CA TYR A 118 -1.17 -12.68 -3.91
C TYR A 118 -2.66 -12.78 -4.09
N LYS A 119 -3.37 -11.71 -3.71
CA LYS A 119 -4.80 -11.60 -3.99
C LYS A 119 -5.03 -10.51 -5.02
N GLU A 120 -5.48 -10.95 -6.18
CA GLU A 120 -5.71 -10.08 -7.33
C GLU A 120 -7.19 -9.76 -7.51
N TYR A 121 -7.44 -8.54 -7.99
CA TYR A 121 -8.76 -8.05 -8.35
C TYR A 121 -8.71 -7.27 -9.66
N ASP A 122 -9.84 -7.24 -10.36
CA ASP A 122 -10.09 -6.24 -11.40
C ASP A 122 -10.08 -4.84 -10.77
N TYR A 123 -9.22 -3.96 -11.29
CA TYR A 123 -8.94 -2.67 -10.67
C TYR A 123 -10.21 -1.80 -10.60
N TYR A 124 -10.91 -1.64 -11.71
CA TYR A 124 -12.10 -0.80 -11.78
C TYR A 124 -13.22 -1.32 -10.88
N LYS A 125 -13.49 -2.62 -10.91
CA LYS A 125 -14.52 -3.24 -10.06
C LYS A 125 -14.17 -3.09 -8.59
N PHE A 126 -12.90 -3.27 -8.24
CA PHE A 126 -12.41 -3.12 -6.87
C PHE A 126 -12.56 -1.68 -6.40
N MET A 127 -12.02 -0.72 -7.15
CA MET A 127 -12.03 0.70 -6.78
C MET A 127 -13.46 1.24 -6.68
N ARG A 128 -14.33 0.92 -7.65
CA ARG A 128 -15.74 1.30 -7.59
C ARG A 128 -16.45 0.74 -6.36
N LYS A 129 -16.17 -0.50 -5.97
CA LYS A 129 -16.77 -1.12 -4.78
C LYS A 129 -16.22 -0.51 -3.48
N ALA A 130 -14.93 -0.19 -3.45
CA ALA A 130 -14.26 0.25 -2.24
C ALA A 130 -14.43 1.74 -1.94
N LEU A 131 -14.60 2.56 -2.98
CA LEU A 131 -14.81 4.01 -2.84
C LEU A 131 -16.28 4.40 -2.62
N ASN A 132 -17.23 3.59 -3.10
CA ASN A 132 -18.65 3.71 -2.74
C ASN A 132 -18.90 3.32 -1.28
#